data_AF-A0A843EYJ3-F1
#
_entry.id   AF-A0A843EYJ3-F1
#
_cell.length_a   1.000
_cell.length_b   1.000
_cell.length_c   1.000
_cell.angle_alpha   90.00
_cell.angle_beta   90.00
_cell.angle_gamma   90.00
#
_symmetry.space_group_name_H-M   'P 1'
#
loop_
_entity.id
_entity.type
_entity.pdbx_description
1 polymer ?
#
loop_
_entity_poly.entity_id
_entity_poly.type
_entity_poly.pdbx_seq_one_letter_code
_entity_poly.pdbx_strand_id
1 'polypeptide(L)'
;LTIFEIIVTNNGEIDLDNVFVIEDSYGSGLVYVDYYNGTGNWKHMLNSNNKHQFNLIDTLKVGESKRFYVIFNTTELGNFTNTVLVGYDNVTLANSTNVTEVIGIEVNETVKNETVDQIVKRDISNATGNPLVILLLGLFVCVVARRFKN
;
A
#
# COMPACT_ATOMS: atom_id res chain seq x y z
N LEU A 1 -3.01 -6.92 5.56
CA LEU A 1 -3.80 -5.69 5.32
C LEU A 1 -3.43 -5.18 3.95
N THR A 2 -4.43 -4.92 3.12
CA THR A 2 -4.29 -4.32 1.79
C THR A 2 -5.03 -3.00 1.78
N ILE A 3 -4.44 -1.98 1.16
CA ILE A 3 -4.99 -0.63 1.09
C ILE A 3 -5.12 -0.26 -0.37
N PHE A 4 -6.31 0.18 -0.78
CA PHE A 4 -6.55 0.74 -2.11
C PHE A 4 -6.69 2.24 -1.99
N GLU A 5 -5.89 2.98 -2.76
CA GLU A 5 -6.08 4.41 -2.98
C GLU A 5 -7.10 4.61 -4.10
N ILE A 6 -8.18 5.33 -3.79
CA ILE A 6 -9.20 5.69 -4.78
C ILE A 6 -9.09 7.18 -5.03
N ILE A 7 -8.84 7.54 -6.29
CA ILE A 7 -8.74 8.93 -6.75
C ILE A 7 -9.88 9.19 -7.74
N VAL A 8 -10.75 10.13 -7.41
CA VAL A 8 -11.83 10.58 -8.29
C VAL A 8 -11.47 11.95 -8.85
N THR A 9 -11.44 12.06 -10.17
CA THR A 9 -11.09 13.30 -10.87
C THR A 9 -12.24 13.73 -11.77
N ASN A 10 -12.66 14.99 -11.65
CA ASN A 10 -13.64 15.58 -12.55
C ASN A 10 -12.94 16.12 -13.81
N ASN A 11 -13.01 15.37 -14.90
CA ASN A 11 -12.49 15.78 -16.21
C ASN A 11 -13.56 16.40 -17.12
N GLY A 12 -14.76 16.68 -16.59
CA GLY A 12 -15.86 17.28 -17.33
C GLY A 12 -15.75 18.80 -17.45
N GLU A 13 -16.84 19.43 -17.89
CA GLU A 13 -16.91 20.89 -18.09
C GLU A 13 -17.74 21.62 -17.03
N ILE A 14 -18.36 20.88 -16.10
CA ILE A 14 -19.18 21.42 -15.01
C ILE A 14 -18.72 20.88 -13.65
N ASP A 15 -18.95 21.67 -12.61
CA ASP A 15 -18.76 21.23 -11.22
C ASP A 15 -19.77 20.13 -10.88
N LEU A 16 -19.36 19.15 -10.08
CA LEU A 16 -20.18 17.99 -9.73
C LEU A 16 -20.50 17.98 -8.23
N ASP A 17 -21.78 17.89 -7.89
CA ASP A 17 -22.26 17.64 -6.53
C ASP A 17 -22.70 16.18 -6.38
N ASN A 18 -22.89 15.73 -5.13
CA ASN A 18 -23.38 14.39 -4.80
C ASN A 18 -22.58 13.25 -5.45
N VAL A 19 -21.27 13.44 -5.60
CA VAL A 19 -20.37 12.42 -6.16
C VAL A 19 -20.32 11.23 -5.21
N PHE A 20 -20.39 10.02 -5.76
CA PHE A 20 -20.33 8.79 -5.00
C PHE A 20 -19.39 7.75 -5.64
N VAL A 21 -18.82 6.90 -4.80
CA VAL A 21 -18.07 5.69 -5.19
C VAL A 21 -18.70 4.49 -4.50
N ILE A 22 -18.90 3.40 -5.22
CA ILE A 22 -19.43 2.13 -4.68
C ILE A 22 -18.38 1.04 -4.89
N GLU A 23 -18.06 0.29 -3.85
CA GLU A 23 -17.35 -0.99 -3.97
C GLU A 23 -18.30 -2.00 -4.62
N ASP A 24 -18.12 -2.22 -5.91
CA ASP A 24 -19.06 -2.99 -6.72
C ASP A 24 -18.84 -4.50 -6.57
N SER A 25 -17.57 -4.90 -6.62
CA SER A 25 -17.14 -6.27 -6.36
C SER A 25 -15.69 -6.31 -5.92
N TYR A 26 -15.38 -7.24 -5.03
CA TYR A 26 -14.02 -7.58 -4.64
C TYR A 26 -13.89 -9.08 -4.40
N GLY A 27 -12.67 -9.60 -4.57
CA GLY A 27 -12.38 -11.02 -4.38
C GLY A 27 -12.72 -11.51 -2.97
N SER A 28 -13.10 -12.79 -2.84
CA SER A 28 -13.45 -13.43 -1.54
C SER A 28 -12.34 -13.38 -0.50
N GLY A 29 -11.09 -13.25 -0.94
CA GLY A 29 -9.94 -13.06 -0.07
C GLY A 29 -9.83 -11.66 0.56
N LEU A 30 -10.68 -10.70 0.17
CA LEU A 30 -10.71 -9.34 0.70
C LEU A 30 -11.92 -9.15 1.62
N VAL A 31 -11.66 -8.77 2.87
CA VAL A 31 -12.68 -8.45 3.87
C VAL A 31 -12.56 -6.98 4.25
N TYR A 32 -13.58 -6.18 3.96
CA TYR A 32 -13.59 -4.76 4.31
C TYR A 32 -13.38 -4.56 5.81
N VAL A 33 -12.51 -3.61 6.16
CA VAL A 33 -12.21 -3.25 7.56
C VAL A 33 -12.70 -1.84 7.85
N ASP A 34 -12.15 -0.87 7.12
CA ASP A 34 -12.41 0.55 7.36
C ASP A 34 -12.01 1.39 6.14
N TYR A 35 -12.19 2.70 6.25
CA TYR A 35 -11.73 3.70 5.29
C TYR A 35 -11.16 4.91 6.03
N TYR A 36 -10.39 5.73 5.33
CA TYR A 36 -10.05 7.05 5.84
C TYR A 36 -9.94 8.08 4.71
N ASN A 37 -10.20 9.32 5.08
CA ASN A 37 -10.17 10.45 4.17
C ASN A 37 -8.73 10.82 3.81
N GLY A 38 -8.50 11.04 2.52
CA GLY A 38 -7.29 11.65 1.99
C GLY A 38 -7.50 13.15 1.81
N THR A 39 -7.51 13.62 0.56
CA THR A 39 -7.82 15.03 0.24
C THR A 39 -9.32 15.31 0.11
N GLY A 40 -10.16 14.28 0.05
CA GLY A 40 -11.61 14.42 0.01
C GLY A 40 -12.25 14.27 1.38
N ASN A 41 -13.46 14.80 1.51
CA ASN A 41 -14.32 14.63 2.66
C ASN A 41 -15.42 13.62 2.32
N TRP A 42 -15.12 12.33 2.45
CA TRP A 42 -16.02 11.24 2.10
C TRP A 42 -16.76 10.72 3.32
N LYS A 43 -18.02 10.38 3.12
CA LYS A 43 -18.89 9.73 4.10
C LYS A 43 -19.24 8.33 3.64
N HIS A 44 -18.85 7.35 4.44
CA HIS A 44 -19.19 5.94 4.21
C HIS A 44 -20.63 5.61 4.66
N MET A 45 -21.28 4.74 3.90
CA MET A 45 -22.53 4.07 4.23
C MET A 45 -22.65 2.73 3.49
N LEU A 46 -23.62 1.90 3.88
CA LEU A 46 -24.09 0.79 3.06
C LEU A 46 -25.28 1.26 2.22
N ASN A 47 -25.25 0.97 0.92
CA ASN A 47 -26.38 1.26 0.04
C ASN A 47 -27.50 0.20 0.16
N SER A 48 -28.58 0.36 -0.60
CA SER A 48 -29.74 -0.54 -0.58
C SER A 48 -29.43 -1.98 -0.98
N ASN A 49 -28.30 -2.22 -1.68
CA ASN A 49 -27.82 -3.54 -2.06
C ASN A 49 -26.74 -4.09 -1.12
N ASN A 50 -26.58 -3.49 0.08
CA ASN A 50 -25.55 -3.81 1.06
C ASN A 50 -24.11 -3.67 0.54
N LYS A 51 -23.88 -2.82 -0.47
CA LYS A 51 -22.53 -2.49 -0.94
C LYS A 51 -21.99 -1.28 -0.19
N HIS A 52 -20.68 -1.26 0.05
CA HIS A 52 -19.99 -0.11 0.62
C HIS A 52 -20.04 1.06 -0.37
N GLN A 53 -20.58 2.19 0.06
CA GLN A 53 -20.70 3.42 -0.71
C GLN A 53 -20.06 4.58 0.04
N PHE A 54 -19.31 5.41 -0.69
CA PHE A 54 -18.63 6.59 -0.20
C PHE A 54 -19.17 7.80 -0.95
N ASN A 55 -19.82 8.71 -0.23
CA ASN A 55 -20.36 9.93 -0.81
C ASN A 55 -19.43 11.09 -0.48
N LEU A 56 -19.00 11.84 -1.49
CA LEU A 56 -18.26 13.07 -1.29
C LEU A 56 -19.22 14.14 -0.74
N ILE A 57 -18.84 14.76 0.38
CA ILE A 57 -19.63 15.83 1.01
C ILE A 57 -19.47 17.15 0.25
N ASP A 58 -18.29 17.37 -0.34
CA ASP A 58 -17.95 18.61 -1.03
C ASP A 58 -18.32 18.54 -2.53
N THR A 59 -18.48 19.71 -3.16
CA THR A 59 -18.50 19.83 -4.62
C THR A 59 -17.13 19.46 -5.20
N LEU A 60 -17.11 18.65 -6.26
CA LEU A 60 -15.91 18.31 -7.02
C LEU A 60 -15.79 19.22 -8.25
N LYS A 61 -14.90 20.21 -8.17
CA LYS A 61 -14.76 21.22 -9.24
C LYS A 61 -14.16 20.66 -10.51
N VAL A 62 -14.40 21.34 -11.64
CA VAL A 62 -13.74 21.01 -12.92
C VAL A 62 -12.22 20.97 -12.76
N GLY A 63 -11.62 19.85 -13.18
CA GLY A 63 -10.17 19.60 -13.08
C GLY A 63 -9.67 19.21 -11.68
N GLU A 64 -10.54 19.14 -10.68
CA GLU A 64 -10.17 18.75 -9.32
C GLU A 64 -10.13 17.23 -9.15
N SER A 65 -9.22 16.77 -8.30
CA SER A 65 -9.17 15.39 -7.82
C SER A 65 -9.35 15.33 -6.30
N LYS A 66 -10.21 14.41 -5.84
CA LYS A 66 -10.35 14.04 -4.44
C LYS A 66 -10.01 12.57 -4.25
N ARG A 67 -9.32 12.24 -3.15
CA ARG A 67 -8.94 10.87 -2.83
C ARG A 67 -9.33 10.44 -1.43
N PHE A 68 -9.49 9.14 -1.26
CA PHE A 68 -9.64 8.44 0.00
C PHE A 68 -9.06 7.03 -0.13
N TYR A 69 -9.01 6.32 0.98
CA TYR A 69 -8.42 4.99 1.03
C TYR A 69 -9.38 4.00 1.65
N VAL A 70 -9.40 2.78 1.11
CA VAL A 70 -10.20 1.67 1.62
C VAL A 70 -9.27 0.56 2.09
N ILE A 71 -9.54 0.03 3.27
CA ILE A 71 -8.71 -0.95 3.97
C ILE A 71 -9.41 -2.29 3.98
N PHE A 72 -8.71 -3.32 3.50
CA PHE A 72 -9.16 -4.71 3.54
C PHE A 72 -8.18 -5.57 4.35
N ASN A 73 -8.73 -6.52 5.10
CA ASN A 73 -8.00 -7.70 5.52
C ASN A 73 -7.92 -8.69 4.37
N THR A 74 -6.81 -9.42 4.32
CA THR A 74 -6.56 -10.48 3.34
C THR A 74 -6.62 -11.83 4.05
N THR A 75 -7.45 -12.75 3.59
CA THR A 75 -7.64 -14.06 4.24
C THR A 75 -6.88 -15.19 3.55
N GLU A 76 -6.38 -14.96 2.34
CA GLU A 76 -5.64 -15.94 1.52
C GLU A 76 -4.56 -15.23 0.69
N LEU A 77 -3.60 -16.03 0.19
CA LEU A 77 -2.60 -15.58 -0.76
C LEU A 77 -3.17 -15.66 -2.18
N GLY A 78 -2.77 -14.74 -3.05
CA GLY A 78 -3.18 -14.74 -4.46
C GLY A 78 -3.52 -13.35 -5.01
N ASN A 79 -4.04 -13.32 -6.23
CA ASN A 79 -4.44 -12.10 -6.93
C ASN A 79 -5.90 -11.77 -6.62
N PHE A 80 -6.14 -10.61 -6.02
CA PHE A 80 -7.49 -10.12 -5.75
C PHE A 80 -7.80 -8.90 -6.59
N THR A 81 -8.98 -8.91 -7.18
CA THR A 81 -9.51 -7.76 -7.92
C THR A 81 -10.40 -6.94 -6.99
N ASN A 82 -10.25 -5.62 -7.01
CA ASN A 82 -11.19 -4.66 -6.45
C ASN A 82 -11.79 -3.82 -7.60
N THR A 83 -13.12 -3.79 -7.69
CA THR A 83 -13.85 -3.04 -8.72
C THR A 83 -14.75 -2.01 -8.05
N VAL A 84 -14.62 -0.76 -8.48
CA VAL A 84 -15.42 0.35 -8.00
C VAL A 84 -16.26 0.95 -9.12
N LEU A 85 -17.45 1.42 -8.77
CA LEU A 85 -18.30 2.27 -9.62
C LEU A 85 -18.23 3.70 -9.12
N VAL A 86 -18.21 4.66 -10.03
CA VAL A 86 -18.24 6.09 -9.70
C VAL A 86 -19.38 6.80 -10.45
N GLY A 87 -20.00 7.75 -9.77
CA GLY A 87 -21.13 8.50 -10.29
C GLY A 87 -21.40 9.78 -9.52
N TYR A 88 -22.45 10.49 -9.92
CA TYR A 88 -22.96 11.71 -9.28
C TYR A 88 -24.46 11.81 -9.51
N ASP A 89 -25.21 12.51 -8.64
CA ASP A 89 -26.67 12.69 -8.76
C ASP A 89 -27.46 11.38 -9.06
N ASN A 90 -27.03 10.27 -8.45
CA ASN A 90 -27.55 8.91 -8.67
C ASN A 90 -27.37 8.34 -10.09
N VAL A 91 -26.57 8.97 -10.95
CA VAL A 91 -26.14 8.44 -12.25
C VAL A 91 -24.76 7.81 -12.12
N THR A 92 -24.65 6.53 -12.47
CA THR A 92 -23.34 5.86 -12.58
C THR A 92 -22.72 6.20 -13.93
N LEU A 93 -21.51 6.75 -13.94
CA LEU A 93 -20.85 7.16 -15.18
C LEU A 93 -19.77 6.19 -15.64
N ALA A 94 -19.03 5.62 -14.69
CA ALA A 94 -17.83 4.85 -15.00
C ALA A 94 -17.55 3.77 -13.96
N ASN A 95 -16.77 2.78 -14.35
CA ASN A 95 -16.19 1.78 -13.48
C ASN A 95 -14.66 1.84 -13.55
N SER A 96 -13.99 1.46 -12.46
CA SER A 96 -12.55 1.28 -12.40
C SER A 96 -12.24 -0.02 -11.67
N THR A 97 -11.21 -0.73 -12.13
CA THR A 97 -10.84 -2.05 -11.62
C THR A 97 -9.34 -2.09 -11.36
N ASN A 98 -8.96 -2.57 -10.18
CA ASN A 98 -7.58 -2.77 -9.76
C ASN A 98 -7.34 -4.23 -9.35
N VAL A 99 -6.18 -4.79 -9.71
CA VAL A 99 -5.78 -6.15 -9.30
C VAL A 99 -4.54 -6.04 -8.42
N THR A 100 -4.61 -6.58 -7.20
CA THR A 100 -3.52 -6.61 -6.23
C THR A 100 -3.12 -8.04 -5.91
N GLU A 101 -1.84 -8.34 -5.99
CA GLU A 101 -1.26 -9.62 -5.55
C GLU A 101 -0.92 -9.59 -4.05
N VAL A 102 -1.38 -10.59 -3.31
CA VAL A 102 -1.06 -10.81 -1.90
C VAL A 102 -0.09 -11.98 -1.80
N ILE A 103 1.14 -11.68 -1.37
CA ILE A 103 2.23 -12.66 -1.23
C ILE A 103 2.48 -12.89 0.26
N GLY A 104 2.62 -14.16 0.66
CA GLY A 104 3.06 -14.54 1.99
C GLY A 104 4.58 -14.61 2.04
N ILE A 105 5.21 -13.93 3.00
CA ILE A 105 6.64 -14.12 3.28
C ILE A 105 6.74 -15.24 4.32
N GLU A 106 7.09 -16.45 3.90
CA GLU A 106 7.58 -17.47 4.84
C GLU A 106 9.03 -17.17 5.18
N VAL A 107 9.29 -16.70 6.41
CA VAL A 107 10.65 -16.65 6.94
C VAL A 107 11.00 -18.05 7.44
N ASN A 108 11.68 -18.83 6.61
CA ASN A 108 12.27 -20.10 7.04
C ASN A 108 13.54 -19.82 7.86
N GLU A 109 13.41 -19.34 9.09
CA GLU A 109 14.54 -19.33 10.02
C GLU A 109 14.88 -20.77 10.39
N THR A 110 15.93 -21.31 9.76
CA THR A 110 16.59 -22.51 10.28
C THR A 110 17.38 -22.08 11.51
N VAL A 111 16.73 -22.10 12.67
CA VAL A 111 17.43 -22.04 13.95
C VAL A 111 18.30 -23.30 14.03
N LYS A 112 19.58 -23.16 13.70
CA LYS A 112 20.57 -24.17 14.09
C LYS A 112 20.67 -24.06 15.60
N ASN A 113 20.10 -25.02 16.32
CA ASN A 113 20.36 -25.23 17.73
C ASN A 113 21.86 -25.59 17.88
N GLU A 114 22.71 -24.57 17.95
CA GLU A 114 24.08 -24.75 18.37
C GLU A 114 24.07 -25.05 19.87
N THR A 115 24.61 -26.21 20.25
CA THR A 115 24.79 -26.58 21.66
C THR A 115 25.67 -25.53 22.35
N VAL A 116 25.37 -25.18 23.60
CA VAL A 116 26.07 -24.16 24.42
C VAL A 116 27.60 -24.27 24.35
N ASP A 117 28.14 -25.49 24.23
CA ASP A 117 29.58 -25.76 24.05
C ASP A 117 30.23 -25.12 22.81
N GLN A 118 29.48 -24.82 21.75
CA GLN A 118 29.98 -24.16 20.54
C GLN A 118 30.01 -22.63 20.67
N ILE A 119 29.11 -22.06 21.45
CA ILE A 119 29.03 -20.61 21.73
C ILE A 119 30.22 -20.18 22.60
N VAL A 120 30.51 -20.96 23.66
CA VAL A 120 31.62 -20.66 24.59
C VAL A 120 32.98 -20.65 23.90
N LYS A 121 33.18 -21.44 22.82
CA LYS A 121 34.44 -21.44 22.07
C LYS A 121 34.60 -20.24 21.12
N ARG A 122 33.50 -19.63 20.65
CA ARG A 122 33.52 -18.43 19.80
C ARG A 122 33.80 -17.16 20.60
N ASP A 123 33.28 -17.07 21.81
CA ASP A 123 33.45 -15.87 22.65
C ASP A 123 34.88 -15.71 23.21
N ILE A 124 35.64 -16.80 23.34
CA ILE A 124 37.01 -16.77 23.87
C ILE A 124 38.05 -16.37 22.80
N SER A 125 37.75 -16.47 21.48
CA SER A 125 38.74 -16.16 20.43
C SER A 125 38.74 -14.70 19.93
N ASN A 126 37.75 -13.87 20.31
CA ASN A 126 37.61 -12.51 19.76
C ASN A 126 37.80 -11.39 20.81
N ALA A 127 38.54 -11.68 21.88
CA ALA A 127 38.99 -10.64 22.81
C ALA A 127 40.18 -9.85 22.23
N THR A 128 39.89 -8.80 21.45
CA THR A 128 40.72 -7.58 21.43
C THR A 128 39.84 -6.35 21.17
N GLY A 129 39.49 -5.63 22.23
CA GLY A 129 39.62 -4.17 22.25
C GLY A 129 38.40 -3.28 21.93
N ASN A 130 37.46 -3.20 22.87
CA ASN A 130 36.60 -2.05 23.24
C ASN A 130 35.50 -1.52 22.27
N PRO A 131 34.26 -1.25 22.75
CA PRO A 131 33.12 -0.87 21.92
C PRO A 131 32.95 0.67 21.82
N LEU A 132 32.23 1.11 20.78
CA LEU A 132 31.98 2.48 20.33
C LEU A 132 33.04 3.10 19.40
N VAL A 133 32.92 2.79 18.10
CA VAL A 133 33.37 3.70 17.04
C VAL A 133 32.25 3.84 16.01
N ILE A 134 31.65 5.03 15.99
CA ILE A 134 30.75 5.51 14.94
C ILE A 134 31.59 5.76 13.68
N LEU A 135 31.18 5.25 12.52
CA LEU A 135 31.78 5.65 11.24
C LEU A 135 30.73 6.19 10.27
N LEU A 136 30.72 7.52 10.17
CA LEU A 136 30.01 8.31 9.16
C LEU A 136 30.99 8.61 8.00
N LEU A 137 30.44 8.88 6.80
CA LEU A 137 31.08 9.40 5.56
C LEU A 137 31.73 8.33 4.67
N GLY A 138 31.61 8.37 3.35
CA GLY A 138 31.00 9.35 2.44
C GLY A 138 31.11 8.82 1.00
N LEU A 139 30.20 9.28 0.14
CA LEU A 139 30.23 9.05 -1.31
C LEU A 139 31.59 9.48 -1.88
N PHE A 140 32.29 8.61 -2.62
CA PHE A 140 32.99 9.01 -3.84
C PHE A 140 33.21 7.85 -4.80
N VAL A 141 32.81 8.13 -6.04
CA VAL A 141 33.04 7.43 -7.30
C VAL A 141 34.53 7.22 -7.54
N CYS A 142 34.92 6.08 -8.12
CA CYS A 142 35.94 6.05 -9.18
C CYS A 142 35.86 4.76 -10.00
N VAL A 143 35.49 4.96 -11.26
CA VAL A 143 35.57 4.04 -12.39
C VAL A 143 37.02 3.57 -12.56
N VAL A 144 37.21 2.26 -12.68
CA VAL A 144 38.49 1.66 -13.09
C VAL A 144 38.72 1.89 -14.57
N ALA A 145 39.82 2.54 -14.97
CA ALA A 145 40.48 2.22 -16.24
C ALA A 145 41.96 2.69 -16.31
N ARG A 146 42.83 1.68 -16.38
CA ARG A 146 44.00 1.54 -17.27
C ARG A 146 45.26 2.39 -17.04
N ARG A 147 46.25 1.67 -16.50
CA ARG A 147 47.64 1.56 -16.99
C ARG A 147 47.86 2.17 -18.38
N PHE A 148 48.73 3.18 -18.45
CA PHE A 148 49.62 3.37 -19.60
C PHE A 148 51.07 3.45 -19.13
N LYS A 149 51.92 2.93 -20.01
CA LYS A 149 53.30 2.51 -19.83
C LYS A 149 54.21 3.57 -20.47
N ASN A 150 55.24 3.98 -19.73
CA ASN A 150 56.61 4.39 -20.13
C ASN A 150 57.14 5.45 -19.17
#